data_AF-A0AAE3B802-F1
#
_entry.id   AF-A0AAE3B802-F1
#
_cell.length_a   1.000
_cell.length_b   1.000
_cell.length_c   1.000
_cell.angle_alpha   90.00
_cell.angle_beta   90.00
_cell.angle_gamma   90.00
#
_symmetry.space_group_name_H-M   'P 1'
#
loop_
_entity.id
_entity.type
_entity.pdbx_description
1 polymer ?
#
loop_
_entity_poly.entity_id
_entity_poly.type
_entity_poly.pdbx_seq_one_letter_code
_entity_poly.pdbx_strand_id
1 'polypeptide(L)'
;MTDEEIEVIQELISEGMGDSAIAAQVGRHRTSVVKVRAGTRRKSVTTGGKQLQVRLTDEEYAAFKSEVDRLGITLSEGGRRLVRHSLGVLEVDAREIDALANVRRELNAIGSDLNQLLNLARSGALEVGDEDESLLERLDLKVDDMVNQLIAFVGAGRRKTFVRAVFPPEGPIDG
;
A
#
# COMPACT_ATOMS: atom_id res chain seq x y z
N MET A 1 4.84 5.25 24.71
CA MET A 1 4.75 3.79 24.51
C MET A 1 6.08 3.33 23.97
N THR A 2 6.81 2.56 24.78
CA THR A 2 8.14 2.03 24.50
C THR A 2 8.07 0.85 23.52
N ASP A 3 9.21 0.40 23.00
CA ASP A 3 9.27 -0.71 22.06
C ASP A 3 8.97 -2.06 22.75
N GLU A 4 9.42 -2.25 23.99
CA GLU A 4 9.07 -3.42 24.82
C GLU A 4 7.55 -3.52 25.08
N GLU A 5 6.89 -2.39 25.37
CA GLU A 5 5.42 -2.37 25.55
C GLU A 5 4.67 -2.76 24.27
N ILE A 6 5.24 -2.46 23.08
CA ILE A 6 4.63 -2.82 21.80
C ILE A 6 4.77 -4.30 21.52
N GLU A 7 5.93 -4.89 21.80
CA GLU A 7 6.16 -6.32 21.63
C GLU A 7 5.21 -7.12 22.51
N VAL A 8 5.03 -6.73 23.77
CA VAL A 8 4.04 -7.33 24.68
C VAL A 8 2.62 -7.19 24.13
N ILE A 9 2.23 -6.02 23.62
CA ILE A 9 0.90 -5.84 22.99
C ILE A 9 0.75 -6.75 21.75
N GLN A 10 1.79 -6.90 20.93
CA GLN A 10 1.76 -7.75 19.73
C GLN A 10 1.67 -9.24 20.06
N GLU A 11 2.36 -9.68 21.10
CA GLU A 11 2.29 -11.05 21.63
C GLU A 11 0.87 -11.36 22.12
N LEU A 12 0.28 -10.50 22.97
CA LEU A 12 -1.10 -10.66 23.45
C LEU A 12 -2.15 -10.59 22.32
N ILE A 13 -1.89 -9.82 21.26
CA ILE A 13 -2.72 -9.82 20.04
C ILE A 13 -2.63 -11.19 19.34
N SER A 14 -1.43 -11.76 19.24
CA SER A 14 -1.20 -13.06 18.59
C SER A 14 -1.83 -14.23 19.36
N GLU A 15 -1.94 -14.10 20.68
CA GLU A 15 -2.68 -15.01 21.57
C GLU A 15 -4.21 -14.85 21.48
N GLY A 16 -4.71 -13.91 20.67
CA GLY A 16 -6.14 -13.73 20.42
C GLY A 16 -6.88 -12.90 21.47
N MET A 17 -6.17 -12.19 22.35
CA MET A 17 -6.81 -11.34 23.35
C MET A 17 -7.52 -10.13 22.72
N GLY A 18 -8.63 -9.73 23.32
CA GLY A 18 -9.41 -8.56 22.92
C GLY A 18 -8.77 -7.24 23.36
N ASP A 19 -8.93 -6.18 22.57
CA ASP A 19 -8.23 -4.89 22.76
C ASP A 19 -8.45 -4.25 24.13
N SER A 20 -9.63 -4.41 24.72
CA SER A 20 -9.94 -3.88 26.05
C SER A 20 -9.19 -4.62 27.16
N ALA A 21 -8.97 -5.93 27.01
CA ALA A 21 -8.24 -6.75 27.98
C ALA A 21 -6.73 -6.43 27.92
N ILE A 22 -6.19 -6.32 26.71
CA ILE A 22 -4.80 -5.92 26.49
C ILE A 22 -4.54 -4.50 27.04
N ALA A 23 -5.47 -3.57 26.80
CA ALA A 23 -5.40 -2.20 27.31
C ALA A 23 -5.35 -2.15 28.84
N ALA A 24 -6.18 -2.94 29.52
CA ALA A 24 -6.20 -3.05 30.98
C ALA A 24 -4.90 -3.68 31.51
N GLN A 25 -4.38 -4.71 30.83
CA GLN A 25 -3.18 -5.45 31.24
C GLN A 25 -1.89 -4.63 31.07
N VAL A 26 -1.79 -3.83 30.01
CA VAL A 26 -0.60 -3.02 29.70
C VAL A 26 -0.72 -1.60 30.28
N GLY A 27 -1.83 -1.27 30.95
CA GLY A 27 -2.05 0.05 31.57
C GLY A 27 -2.15 1.18 30.53
N ARG A 28 -2.68 0.89 29.34
CA ARG A 28 -2.79 1.85 28.23
C ARG A 28 -4.22 2.02 27.78
N HIS A 29 -4.50 3.15 27.14
CA HIS A 29 -5.81 3.39 26.55
C HIS A 29 -6.06 2.45 25.36
N ARG A 30 -7.29 1.96 25.20
CA ARG A 30 -7.69 1.03 24.11
C ARG A 30 -7.28 1.51 22.72
N THR A 31 -7.33 2.82 22.48
CA THR A 31 -6.90 3.41 21.19
C THR A 31 -5.42 3.20 20.88
N SER A 32 -4.55 3.03 21.89
CA SER A 32 -3.14 2.68 21.69
C SER A 32 -2.98 1.25 21.19
N VAL A 33 -3.72 0.30 21.75
CA VAL A 33 -3.74 -1.10 21.31
C VAL A 33 -4.29 -1.22 19.88
N VAL A 34 -5.38 -0.50 19.58
CA VAL A 34 -5.95 -0.44 18.23
C VAL A 34 -4.93 0.07 17.20
N LYS A 35 -4.12 1.09 17.54
CA LYS A 35 -3.05 1.61 16.67
C LYS A 35 -1.93 0.58 16.44
N VAL A 36 -1.60 -0.23 17.45
CA VAL A 36 -0.62 -1.32 17.31
C VAL A 36 -1.18 -2.45 16.45
N ARG A 37 -2.44 -2.85 16.68
CA ARG A 37 -3.14 -3.87 15.87
C ARG A 37 -3.29 -3.44 14.41
N ALA A 38 -3.58 -2.16 14.18
CA ALA A 38 -3.64 -1.57 12.84
C ALA A 38 -2.25 -1.38 12.20
N GLY A 39 -1.16 -1.84 12.82
CA GLY A 39 0.20 -1.78 12.27
C GLY A 39 0.72 -0.35 12.05
N THR A 40 0.15 0.66 12.72
CA THR A 40 0.35 2.07 12.39
C THR A 40 1.70 2.64 12.87
N ARG A 41 2.56 1.83 13.53
CA ARG A 41 3.91 2.27 13.90
C ARG A 41 4.95 1.61 13.00
N ARG A 42 5.62 2.43 12.18
CA ARG A 42 6.78 2.02 11.37
C ARG A 42 7.79 1.34 12.30
N LYS A 43 8.12 0.07 12.07
CA LYS A 43 9.23 -0.61 12.75
C LYS A 43 10.49 0.26 12.60
N SER A 44 11.13 0.58 13.72
CA SER A 44 12.43 1.23 13.74
C SER A 44 13.39 0.40 12.89
N VAL A 45 13.91 1.01 11.82
CA VAL A 45 14.77 0.34 10.83
C VAL A 45 16.17 0.07 11.42
N THR A 46 16.51 0.68 12.56
CA THR A 46 17.85 0.63 13.15
C THR A 46 18.03 -0.45 14.22
N THR A 47 16.97 -0.92 14.89
CA THR A 47 17.12 -1.78 16.08
C THR A 47 16.96 -3.30 15.78
N GLY A 48 16.41 -3.68 14.62
CA GLY A 48 16.11 -5.10 14.30
C GLY A 48 16.73 -5.66 13.01
N GLY A 49 17.60 -4.91 12.32
CA GLY A 49 18.17 -5.34 11.04
C GLY A 49 19.35 -6.31 11.17
N LYS A 50 19.47 -7.29 10.26
CA LYS A 50 20.70 -8.09 10.08
C LYS A 50 21.65 -7.37 9.11
N GLN A 51 22.96 -7.46 9.36
CA GLN A 51 23.98 -6.87 8.49
C GLN A 51 24.29 -7.82 7.33
N LEU A 52 24.25 -7.30 6.10
CA LEU A 52 24.70 -7.96 4.89
C LEU A 52 26.00 -7.27 4.41
N GLN A 53 27.05 -8.04 4.15
CA GLN A 53 28.30 -7.54 3.57
C GLN A 53 28.49 -8.16 2.18
N VAL A 54 28.69 -7.32 1.18
CA VAL A 54 28.92 -7.71 -0.22
C VAL A 54 30.14 -6.94 -0.72
N ARG A 55 30.97 -7.59 -1.52
CA ARG A 55 32.08 -6.93 -2.23
C ARG A 55 31.63 -6.62 -3.64
N LEU A 56 31.84 -5.38 -4.05
CA LEU A 56 31.63 -4.89 -5.41
C LEU A 56 32.97 -4.48 -6.00
N THR A 57 33.10 -4.55 -7.32
CA THR A 57 34.20 -3.91 -8.02
C THR A 57 34.08 -2.39 -7.92
N ASP A 58 35.17 -1.67 -8.20
CA ASP A 58 35.15 -0.20 -8.19
C ASP A 58 34.15 0.38 -9.22
N GLU A 59 34.03 -0.28 -10.38
CA GLU A 59 33.09 0.08 -11.43
C GLU A 59 31.63 -0.13 -10.99
N GLU A 60 31.33 -1.29 -10.40
CA GLU A 60 29.99 -1.60 -9.87
C GLU A 60 29.58 -0.63 -8.75
N TYR A 61 30.52 -0.31 -7.86
CA TYR A 61 30.27 0.63 -6.77
C TYR A 61 30.01 2.04 -7.31
N ALA A 62 30.79 2.51 -8.28
CA ALA A 62 30.62 3.82 -8.88
C ALA A 62 29.27 3.94 -9.61
N ALA A 63 28.89 2.93 -10.40
CA ALA A 63 27.62 2.89 -11.10
C ALA A 63 26.44 2.90 -10.10
N PHE A 64 26.52 2.07 -9.06
CA PHE A 64 25.48 1.99 -8.05
C PHE A 64 25.35 3.30 -7.24
N LYS A 65 26.47 3.91 -6.87
CA LYS A 65 26.48 5.19 -6.15
C LYS A 65 25.88 6.31 -6.99
N SER A 66 26.23 6.40 -8.27
CA SER A 66 25.66 7.39 -9.19
C SER A 66 24.13 7.28 -9.25
N GLU A 67 23.60 6.05 -9.30
CA GLU A 67 22.16 5.82 -9.36
C GLU A 67 21.45 6.16 -8.04
N VAL A 68 22.06 5.81 -6.91
CA VAL A 68 21.59 6.19 -5.58
C VAL A 68 21.56 7.71 -5.39
N ASP A 69 22.61 8.40 -5.84
CA ASP A 69 22.72 9.87 -5.77
C ASP A 69 21.68 10.53 -6.68
N ARG A 70 21.43 10.00 -7.89
CA ARG A 70 20.37 10.46 -8.81
C ARG A 70 18.98 10.37 -8.17
N LEU A 71 18.74 9.32 -7.40
CA LEU A 71 17.47 9.09 -6.69
C LEU A 71 17.38 9.90 -5.38
N GLY A 72 18.45 10.56 -4.94
CA GLY A 72 18.48 11.33 -3.70
C GLY A 72 18.29 10.49 -2.44
N ILE A 73 18.68 9.21 -2.48
CA ILE A 73 18.56 8.27 -1.36
C ILE A 73 19.95 7.90 -0.82
N THR A 74 20.00 7.24 0.35
CA THR A 74 21.27 6.76 0.90
C THR A 74 21.68 5.43 0.27
N LEU A 75 22.98 5.12 0.24
CA LEU A 75 23.52 3.83 -0.20
C LEU A 75 22.86 2.64 0.51
N SER A 76 22.61 2.76 1.82
CA SER A 76 21.91 1.71 2.57
C SER A 76 20.45 1.55 2.14
N GLU A 77 19.76 2.64 1.81
CA GLU A 77 18.40 2.53 1.29
C GLU A 77 18.40 1.94 -0.12
N GLY A 78 19.29 2.37 -1.01
CA GLY A 78 19.49 1.76 -2.32
C GLY A 78 19.78 0.26 -2.25
N GLY A 79 20.62 -0.17 -1.31
CA GLY A 79 20.94 -1.59 -1.12
C GLY A 79 19.71 -2.38 -0.65
N ARG A 80 18.91 -1.81 0.24
CA ARG A 80 17.63 -2.41 0.64
C ARG A 80 16.62 -2.43 -0.51
N ARG A 81 16.61 -1.40 -1.37
CA ARG A 81 15.79 -1.35 -2.58
C ARG A 81 16.14 -2.49 -3.53
N LEU A 82 17.43 -2.68 -3.79
CA LEU A 82 17.93 -3.77 -4.61
C LEU A 82 17.53 -5.15 -4.08
N VAL A 83 17.71 -5.38 -2.76
CA VAL A 83 17.31 -6.64 -2.11
C VAL A 83 15.79 -6.84 -2.15
N ARG A 84 15.00 -5.77 -1.98
CA ARG A 84 13.55 -5.85 -2.06
C ARG A 84 13.09 -6.14 -3.50
N HIS A 85 13.67 -5.46 -4.47
CA HIS A 85 13.41 -5.68 -5.90
C HIS A 85 13.72 -7.12 -6.31
N SER A 86 14.86 -7.68 -5.90
CA SER A 86 15.21 -9.08 -6.23
C SER A 86 14.28 -10.10 -5.60
N LEU A 87 13.60 -9.75 -4.51
CA LEU A 87 12.58 -10.56 -3.86
C LEU A 87 11.16 -10.29 -4.40
N GLY A 88 11.03 -9.52 -5.48
CA GLY A 88 9.76 -9.15 -6.09
C GLY A 88 8.92 -8.21 -5.22
N VAL A 89 9.52 -7.51 -4.26
CA VAL A 89 8.81 -6.53 -3.42
C VAL A 89 8.53 -5.28 -4.24
N LEU A 90 7.25 -4.93 -4.31
CA LEU A 90 6.80 -3.70 -4.91
C LEU A 90 7.32 -2.49 -4.11
N GLU A 91 8.35 -1.84 -4.62
CA GLU A 91 8.82 -0.55 -4.14
C GLU A 91 8.28 0.57 -5.02
N VAL A 92 7.09 1.04 -4.68
CA VAL A 92 6.53 2.26 -5.27
C VAL A 92 7.09 3.47 -4.51
N ASP A 93 7.54 4.50 -5.22
CA ASP A 93 8.00 5.74 -4.60
C ASP A 93 6.85 6.36 -3.78
N ALA A 94 7.17 7.05 -2.67
CA ALA A 94 6.15 7.73 -1.87
C ALA A 94 5.34 8.76 -2.71
N ARG A 95 5.99 9.45 -3.66
CA ARG A 95 5.34 10.38 -4.58
C ARG A 95 4.39 9.67 -5.53
N GLU A 96 4.77 8.52 -6.04
CA GLU A 96 3.94 7.69 -6.92
C GLU A 96 2.74 7.11 -6.15
N ILE A 97 2.94 6.65 -4.92
CA ILE A 97 1.87 6.21 -4.02
C ILE A 97 0.87 7.34 -3.77
N ASP A 98 1.35 8.56 -3.54
CA ASP A 98 0.48 9.69 -3.25
C ASP A 98 -0.24 10.20 -4.51
N ALA A 99 0.41 10.14 -5.68
CA ALA A 99 -0.25 10.38 -6.97
C ALA A 99 -1.38 9.36 -7.21
N LEU A 100 -1.12 8.06 -6.98
CA LEU A 100 -2.15 7.02 -7.09
C LEU A 100 -3.26 7.18 -6.05
N ALA A 101 -2.94 7.67 -4.85
CA ALA A 101 -3.94 8.00 -3.84
C ALA A 101 -4.81 9.21 -4.24
N ASN A 102 -4.29 10.14 -5.04
CA ASN A 102 -5.06 11.25 -5.62
C ASN A 102 -5.99 10.71 -6.73
N VAL A 103 -5.48 9.91 -7.66
CA VAL A 103 -6.28 9.26 -8.72
C VAL A 103 -7.43 8.46 -8.12
N ARG A 104 -7.20 7.74 -7.02
CA ARG A 104 -8.27 7.05 -6.28
C ARG A 104 -9.36 8.01 -5.77
N ARG A 105 -8.99 9.20 -5.26
CA ARG A 105 -9.98 10.17 -4.77
C ARG A 105 -10.83 10.71 -5.91
N GLU A 106 -10.22 10.95 -7.06
CA GLU A 106 -10.92 11.38 -8.28
C GLU A 106 -11.88 10.29 -8.77
N LEU A 107 -11.44 9.03 -8.81
CA LEU A 107 -12.31 7.91 -9.18
C LEU A 107 -13.48 7.71 -8.21
N ASN A 108 -13.28 7.90 -6.91
CA ASN A 108 -14.38 7.89 -5.94
C ASN A 108 -15.40 9.00 -6.17
N ALA A 109 -14.95 10.19 -6.56
CA ALA A 109 -15.85 11.28 -6.91
C ALA A 109 -16.68 10.93 -8.15
N ILE A 110 -16.03 10.38 -9.18
CA ILE A 110 -16.71 9.91 -10.40
C ILE A 110 -17.74 8.82 -10.07
N GLY A 111 -17.40 7.82 -9.25
CA GLY A 111 -18.35 6.79 -8.82
C GLY A 111 -19.54 7.37 -8.03
N SER A 112 -19.29 8.33 -7.13
CA SER A 112 -20.36 9.03 -6.43
C SER A 112 -21.30 9.76 -7.39
N ASP A 113 -20.77 10.44 -8.41
CA ASP A 113 -21.55 11.16 -9.40
C ASP A 113 -22.36 10.20 -10.28
N LEU A 114 -21.79 9.05 -10.67
CA LEU A 114 -22.48 7.99 -11.40
C LEU A 114 -23.64 7.39 -10.59
N ASN A 115 -23.42 7.09 -9.33
CA ASN A 115 -24.47 6.60 -8.44
C ASN A 115 -25.58 7.64 -8.27
N GLN A 116 -25.27 8.94 -8.24
CA GLN A 116 -26.29 9.99 -8.25
C GLN A 116 -27.11 9.99 -9.54
N LEU A 117 -26.48 9.86 -10.71
CA LEU A 117 -27.18 9.77 -12.00
C LEU A 117 -28.10 8.54 -12.05
N LEU A 118 -27.65 7.38 -11.58
CA LEU A 118 -28.46 6.17 -11.48
C LEU A 118 -29.65 6.36 -10.54
N ASN A 119 -29.47 7.02 -9.40
CA ASN A 119 -30.57 7.30 -8.49
C ASN A 119 -31.58 8.28 -9.10
N LEU A 120 -31.12 9.28 -9.85
CA LEU A 120 -32.00 10.19 -10.59
C LEU A 120 -32.79 9.46 -11.67
N ALA A 121 -32.15 8.57 -12.44
CA ALA A 121 -32.79 7.73 -13.44
C ALA A 121 -33.89 6.84 -12.82
N ARG A 122 -33.53 6.09 -11.77
CA ARG A 122 -34.47 5.20 -11.05
C ARG A 122 -35.64 5.94 -10.40
N SER A 123 -35.42 7.19 -9.96
CA SER A 123 -36.48 8.02 -9.38
C SER A 123 -37.41 8.64 -10.42
N GLY A 124 -37.11 8.49 -11.72
CA GLY A 124 -37.82 9.14 -12.82
C GLY A 124 -37.57 10.65 -12.92
N ALA A 125 -36.62 11.20 -12.14
CA ALA A 125 -36.21 12.59 -12.20
C ALA A 125 -35.28 12.90 -13.40
N LEU A 126 -34.73 11.85 -14.01
CA LEU A 126 -33.92 11.90 -15.23
C LEU A 126 -34.45 10.82 -16.19
N GLU A 127 -34.88 11.22 -17.39
CA GLU A 127 -35.23 10.26 -18.44
C GLU A 127 -33.94 9.72 -19.07
N VAL A 128 -33.66 8.45 -18.83
CA VAL A 128 -32.54 7.71 -19.39
C VAL A 128 -33.11 6.49 -20.09
N GLY A 129 -32.64 6.18 -21.31
CA GLY A 129 -33.07 4.97 -22.00
C GLY A 129 -32.54 3.72 -21.29
N ASP A 130 -33.25 2.59 -21.40
CA ASP A 130 -32.88 1.32 -20.74
C ASP A 130 -31.43 0.87 -21.05
N GLU A 131 -30.94 1.13 -22.27
CA GLU A 131 -29.57 0.83 -22.70
C GLU A 131 -28.52 1.72 -22.01
N ASP A 132 -28.85 3.00 -21.80
CA ASP A 132 -27.99 3.98 -21.15
C ASP A 132 -27.95 3.76 -19.64
N GLU A 133 -29.07 3.39 -19.02
CA GLU A 133 -29.12 3.01 -17.60
C GLU A 133 -28.26 1.77 -17.33
N SER A 134 -28.39 0.75 -18.20
CA SER A 134 -27.56 -0.47 -18.13
C SER A 134 -26.06 -0.19 -18.37
N LEU A 135 -25.72 0.84 -19.14
CA LEU A 135 -24.34 1.28 -19.34
C LEU A 135 -23.80 1.98 -18.08
N LEU A 136 -24.60 2.86 -17.47
CA LEU A 136 -24.25 3.56 -16.23
C LEU A 136 -24.01 2.58 -15.07
N GLU A 137 -24.84 1.54 -14.92
CA GLU A 137 -24.65 0.50 -13.90
C GLU A 137 -23.34 -0.29 -14.10
N ARG A 138 -23.01 -0.63 -15.35
CA ARG A 138 -21.75 -1.31 -15.67
C ARG A 138 -20.53 -0.43 -15.40
N LEU A 139 -20.65 0.86 -15.68
CA LEU A 139 -19.57 1.82 -15.44
C LEU A 139 -19.34 2.02 -13.95
N ASP A 140 -20.39 2.14 -13.15
CA ASP A 140 -20.34 2.24 -11.69
C ASP A 140 -19.61 1.04 -11.06
N LEU A 141 -20.03 -0.18 -11.41
CA LEU A 141 -19.37 -1.41 -10.97
C LEU A 141 -17.88 -1.47 -11.36
N LYS A 142 -17.52 -0.98 -12.55
CA LYS A 142 -16.14 -1.00 -13.01
C LYS A 142 -15.28 0.01 -12.28
N VAL A 143 -15.82 1.20 -11.99
CA VAL A 143 -15.14 2.24 -11.19
C VAL A 143 -14.88 1.71 -9.78
N ASP A 144 -15.87 1.07 -9.15
CA ASP A 144 -15.71 0.46 -7.82
C ASP A 144 -14.63 -0.63 -7.79
N ASP A 145 -14.58 -1.53 -8.78
CA ASP A 145 -13.52 -2.53 -8.91
C ASP A 145 -12.13 -1.88 -9.01
N MET A 146 -12.00 -0.85 -9.85
CA MET A 146 -10.74 -0.10 -10.02
C MET A 146 -10.30 0.61 -8.73
N VAL A 147 -11.23 1.22 -8.00
CA VAL A 147 -10.96 1.85 -6.70
C VAL A 147 -10.45 0.81 -5.71
N ASN A 148 -11.10 -0.35 -5.62
CA ASN A 148 -10.71 -1.43 -4.71
C ASN A 148 -9.32 -1.98 -5.04
N GLN A 149 -8.99 -2.15 -6.32
CA GLN A 149 -7.65 -2.54 -6.77
C GLN A 149 -6.59 -1.50 -6.40
N LEU A 150 -6.89 -0.21 -6.58
CA LEU A 150 -6.01 0.88 -6.17
C LEU A 150 -5.81 0.94 -4.65
N ILE A 151 -6.85 0.66 -3.84
CA ILE A 151 -6.72 0.55 -2.38
C ILE A 151 -5.76 -0.57 -2.02
N ALA A 152 -5.91 -1.75 -2.64
CA ALA A 152 -5.02 -2.88 -2.41
C ALA A 152 -3.57 -2.55 -2.80
N PHE A 153 -3.37 -1.91 -3.96
CA PHE A 153 -2.05 -1.54 -4.47
C PHE A 153 -1.36 -0.47 -3.60
N VAL A 154 -2.05 0.62 -3.29
CA VAL A 154 -1.54 1.69 -2.40
C VAL A 154 -1.27 1.12 -1.00
N GLY A 155 -2.14 0.25 -0.49
CA GLY A 155 -1.96 -0.44 0.79
C GLY A 155 -0.76 -1.38 0.80
N ALA A 156 -0.47 -2.08 -0.30
CA ALA A 156 0.70 -2.92 -0.46
C ALA A 156 1.99 -2.11 -0.54
N GLY A 157 2.02 -1.07 -1.40
CA GLY A 157 3.16 -0.18 -1.55
C GLY A 157 3.53 0.55 -0.25
N ARG A 158 2.54 1.07 0.49
CA ARG A 158 2.76 1.75 1.78
C ARG A 158 3.31 0.85 2.87
N ARG A 159 2.92 -0.42 2.89
CA ARG A 159 3.38 -1.39 3.88
C ARG A 159 4.71 -2.04 3.51
N LYS A 160 5.33 -1.69 2.36
CA LYS A 160 6.52 -2.35 1.80
C LYS A 160 6.41 -3.88 1.90
N THR A 161 5.19 -4.40 1.69
CA THR A 161 4.86 -5.81 1.90
C THR A 161 5.33 -6.61 0.70
N PHE A 162 5.80 -7.84 0.94
CA PHE A 162 6.03 -8.82 -0.13
C PHE A 162 4.71 -9.07 -0.85
N VAL A 163 4.56 -8.44 -2.02
CA VAL A 163 3.53 -8.81 -2.96
C VAL A 163 4.29 -9.39 -4.12
N ARG A 164 4.17 -10.70 -4.35
CA ARG A 164 4.62 -11.31 -5.59
C ARG A 164 3.78 -10.67 -6.69
N ALA A 165 4.28 -9.58 -7.26
CA ALA A 165 3.64 -8.95 -8.38
C ALA A 165 3.76 -9.93 -9.55
N VAL A 166 2.69 -10.65 -9.84
CA VAL A 166 2.54 -11.34 -11.12
C VAL A 166 2.21 -10.24 -12.13
N PHE A 167 3.22 -9.46 -12.50
CA PHE A 167 3.20 -8.78 -13.79
C PHE A 167 3.34 -9.87 -14.86
N PRO A 168 2.59 -9.79 -15.97
CA PRO A 168 2.50 -10.90 -16.93
C PRO A 168 3.91 -11.33 -17.36
N PRO A 169 4.18 -12.64 -17.46
CA PRO A 169 5.44 -13.12 -18.01
C PRO A 169 5.60 -12.54 -19.41
N GLU A 170 6.79 -12.04 -19.68
CA GLU A 170 7.23 -11.53 -20.98
C GLU A 170 6.67 -12.39 -22.13
N GLY A 171 5.76 -11.81 -22.92
CA GLY A 171 5.55 -12.22 -24.30
C GLY A 171 6.54 -11.45 -25.18
N PRO A 172 7.05 -12.05 -26.27
CA PRO A 172 8.19 -11.52 -26.99
C PRO A 172 7.87 -10.15 -27.61
N ILE A 173 8.86 -9.26 -27.56
CA ILE A 173 8.91 -8.08 -28.43
C ILE A 173 9.45 -8.57 -29.76
N ASP A 174 8.56 -8.99 -30.65
CA ASP A 174 8.91 -9.20 -32.05
C ASP A 174 8.87 -7.84 -32.77
N GLY A 175 9.95 -7.53 -33.49
CA GLY A 175 10.08 -6.39 -34.39
C GLY A 175 9.48 -6.62 -35.76
#